data_AF-A0A1V6S0J3-F1
#
_entry.id   AF-A0A1V6S0J3-F1
#
_cell.length_a   1.000
_cell.length_b   1.000
_cell.length_c   1.000
_cell.angle_alpha   90.00
_cell.angle_beta   90.00
_cell.angle_gamma   90.00
#
_symmetry.space_group_name_H-M   'P 1'
#
loop_
_entity.id
_entity.type
_entity.pdbx_description
1 polymer ?
#
loop_
_entity_poly.entity_id
_entity_poly.type
_entity_poly.pdbx_seq_one_letter_code
_entity_poly.pdbx_strand_id
1 'polypeptide(L)'
;MVSLLDLPVEIRLIIYTHLLNPNEYVKSYQKLGVQEPSSYGGPLCALPRPYVKRYTPSILLLNKKITTEALHYLYRIPLNLYGTPRAYFFMRQMDIAEFISEHYLQRIHHAVLRLVDANKNFVLSLLDIWGAKNRLERLDVYRPKSQTDSQHWKVVESRLWTFSSVVPVVFHEVDHPLKVEASGATYI
;
A
#
# COMPACT_ATOMS: atom_id res chain seq x y z
N MET A 1 -26.47 -27.62 -8.21
CA MET A 1 -26.04 -26.31 -7.70
C MET A 1 -24.78 -25.93 -8.46
N VAL A 2 -24.72 -24.73 -9.04
CA VAL A 2 -23.56 -24.28 -9.82
C VAL A 2 -22.52 -23.74 -8.83
N SER A 3 -21.30 -24.27 -8.89
CA SER A 3 -20.15 -23.83 -8.08
C SER A 3 -19.41 -22.70 -8.79
N LEU A 4 -18.69 -21.86 -8.03
CA LEU A 4 -17.79 -20.84 -8.61
C LEU A 4 -16.78 -21.49 -9.57
N LEU A 5 -16.29 -22.69 -9.25
CA LEU A 5 -15.31 -23.41 -10.07
C LEU A 5 -15.88 -23.97 -11.37
N ASP A 6 -17.20 -24.04 -11.50
CA ASP A 6 -17.87 -24.49 -12.74
C ASP A 6 -17.96 -23.34 -13.76
N LEU A 7 -17.63 -22.11 -13.35
CA LEU A 7 -17.61 -20.95 -14.23
C LEU A 7 -16.32 -20.91 -15.07
N PRO A 8 -16.40 -20.43 -16.32
CA PRO A 8 -15.22 -20.13 -17.12
C PRO A 8 -14.24 -19.21 -16.40
N VAL A 9 -12.95 -19.33 -16.72
CA VAL A 9 -11.88 -18.58 -16.05
C VAL A 9 -12.05 -17.07 -16.21
N GLU A 10 -12.59 -16.63 -17.34
CA GLU A 10 -12.84 -15.23 -17.66
C GLU A 10 -13.88 -14.63 -16.71
N ILE A 11 -14.96 -15.36 -16.43
CA ILE A 11 -16.00 -14.94 -15.49
C ILE A 11 -15.47 -14.90 -14.06
N ARG A 12 -14.66 -15.91 -13.68
CA ARG A 12 -14.03 -15.94 -12.36
C ARG A 12 -13.05 -14.77 -12.17
N LEU A 13 -12.31 -14.40 -13.21
CA LEU A 13 -11.41 -13.25 -13.21
C LEU A 13 -12.18 -11.95 -12.95
N ILE A 14 -13.29 -11.72 -13.65
CA ILE A 14 -14.15 -10.55 -13.41
C ILE A 14 -14.62 -10.53 -11.94
N ILE A 15 -15.08 -11.67 -11.41
CA ILE A 15 -15.49 -11.79 -10.01
C ILE A 15 -14.33 -11.43 -9.07
N TYR A 16 -13.13 -11.95 -9.30
CA TYR A 16 -11.96 -11.63 -8.49
C TYR A 16 -11.61 -10.15 -8.51
N THR A 17 -11.67 -9.49 -9.67
CA THR A 17 -11.38 -8.05 -9.76
C THR A 17 -12.34 -7.18 -8.94
N HIS A 18 -13.60 -7.60 -8.79
CA HIS A 18 -14.57 -6.88 -7.97
C HIS A 18 -14.44 -7.20 -6.47
N LEU A 19 -14.07 -8.43 -6.11
CA LEU A 19 -13.98 -8.87 -4.72
C LEU A 19 -12.63 -8.59 -4.06
N LEU A 20 -11.59 -8.35 -4.85
CA LEU A 20 -10.22 -8.15 -4.39
C LEU A 20 -9.77 -6.72 -4.67
N ASN A 21 -9.91 -5.85 -3.69
CA ASN A 21 -9.38 -4.49 -3.77
C ASN A 21 -8.23 -4.30 -2.75
N PRO A 22 -6.97 -4.34 -3.20
CA PRO A 22 -5.83 -4.19 -2.30
C PRO A 22 -5.70 -2.77 -1.71
N ASN A 23 -6.38 -1.77 -2.29
CA ASN A 23 -6.32 -0.37 -1.87
C ASN A 23 -7.39 -0.01 -0.81
N GLU A 24 -8.17 -0.98 -0.34
CA GLU A 24 -9.21 -0.72 0.67
C GLU A 24 -8.64 -0.27 2.03
N TYR A 25 -7.38 -0.62 2.34
CA TYR A 25 -6.71 -0.22 3.57
C TYR A 25 -6.66 1.31 3.76
N VAL A 26 -6.78 2.11 2.69
CA VAL A 26 -6.82 3.57 2.72
C VAL A 26 -8.02 4.08 3.55
N LYS A 27 -9.14 3.35 3.57
CA LYS A 27 -10.28 3.69 4.43
C LYS A 27 -9.87 3.65 5.91
N SER A 28 -9.01 2.72 6.30
CA SER A 28 -8.47 2.62 7.66
C SER A 28 -7.50 3.77 7.97
N TYR A 29 -6.72 4.23 6.99
CA TYR A 29 -5.88 5.43 7.13
C TYR A 29 -6.73 6.67 7.42
N GLN A 30 -7.80 6.87 6.65
CA GLN A 30 -8.70 8.02 6.81
C GLN A 30 -9.40 8.03 8.17
N LYS A 31 -9.86 6.86 8.65
CA LYS A 31 -10.47 6.75 9.98
C LYS A 31 -9.54 7.18 11.11
N LEU A 32 -8.24 6.89 10.97
CA LEU A 32 -7.23 7.30 11.96
C LEU A 32 -6.91 8.78 11.85
N GLY A 33 -6.77 9.34 10.64
CA GLY A 33 -6.46 10.77 10.47
C GLY A 33 -7.52 11.73 11.03
N VAL A 34 -8.78 11.29 11.14
CA VAL A 34 -9.89 12.10 11.68
C VAL A 34 -9.92 12.11 13.22
N GLN A 35 -9.29 11.14 13.88
CA GLN A 35 -9.28 11.03 15.35
C GLN A 35 -8.17 11.89 15.99
N GLU A 36 -7.94 13.12 15.54
CA GLU A 36 -6.99 14.00 16.24
C GLU A 36 -7.47 14.26 17.68
N PRO A 37 -6.61 14.08 18.71
CA PRO A 37 -6.99 14.19 20.11
C PRO A 37 -7.10 15.65 20.57
N SER A 38 -7.68 16.54 19.76
CA SER A 38 -7.79 17.97 20.07
C SER A 38 -8.75 18.30 21.21
N SER A 39 -9.48 17.31 21.76
CA SER A 39 -10.50 17.51 22.81
C SER A 39 -10.25 16.75 24.12
N TYR A 40 -9.12 16.05 24.26
CA TYR A 40 -8.83 15.32 25.51
C TYR A 40 -7.86 16.11 26.40
N GLY A 41 -8.39 16.75 27.44
CA GLY A 41 -7.61 17.49 28.45
C GLY A 41 -6.82 16.61 29.45
N GLY A 42 -6.38 15.42 29.03
CA GLY A 42 -5.71 14.43 29.87
C GLY A 42 -4.37 13.95 29.30
N PRO A 43 -3.57 13.19 30.06
CA PRO A 43 -2.28 12.71 29.60
C PRO A 43 -2.44 11.73 28.43
N LEU A 44 -1.62 11.87 27.39
CA LEU A 44 -1.68 11.06 26.17
C LEU A 44 -1.54 9.55 26.40
N CYS A 45 -0.90 9.14 27.51
CA CYS A 45 -0.75 7.74 27.89
C CYS A 45 -2.04 7.08 28.39
N ALA A 46 -3.04 7.85 28.79
CA ALA A 46 -4.34 7.34 29.24
C ALA A 46 -5.32 7.11 28.08
N LEU A 47 -5.02 7.65 26.90
CA LEU A 47 -5.88 7.50 25.74
C LEU A 47 -5.71 6.06 25.16
N PRO A 48 -6.80 5.41 24.71
CA PRO A 48 -6.73 4.04 24.19
C PRO A 48 -6.01 3.97 22.85
N ARG A 49 -5.07 3.02 22.72
CA ARG A 49 -4.32 2.82 21.49
C ARG A 49 -5.23 2.32 20.35
N PRO A 50 -5.18 2.92 19.16
CA PRO A 50 -5.99 2.49 18.02
C PRO A 50 -5.49 1.11 17.57
N TYR A 51 -6.40 0.15 17.51
CA TYR A 51 -6.13 -1.17 16.95
C TYR A 51 -6.60 -1.22 15.50
N VAL A 52 -5.67 -1.41 14.58
CA VAL A 52 -5.99 -1.61 13.16
C VAL A 52 -6.38 -3.07 12.96
N LYS A 53 -7.66 -3.30 12.69
CA LYS A 53 -8.13 -4.64 12.31
C LYS A 53 -7.83 -4.89 10.83
N ARG A 54 -6.94 -5.85 10.56
CA ARG A 54 -6.73 -6.37 9.20
C ARG A 54 -7.87 -7.28 8.82
N TYR A 55 -8.27 -7.21 7.55
CA TYR A 55 -9.31 -8.05 7.00
C TYR A 55 -8.75 -8.88 5.85
N THR A 56 -9.01 -10.19 5.87
CA THR A 56 -8.73 -11.08 4.76
C THR A 56 -10.00 -11.23 3.93
N PRO A 57 -9.97 -10.96 2.62
CA PRO A 57 -11.13 -11.11 1.75
C PRO A 57 -11.74 -12.52 1.86
N SER A 58 -13.06 -12.60 2.09
CA SER A 58 -13.76 -13.88 2.28
C SER A 58 -13.55 -14.88 1.14
N ILE A 59 -13.39 -14.39 -0.10
CA ILE A 59 -13.12 -15.23 -1.28
C ILE A 59 -11.86 -16.08 -1.13
N LEU A 60 -10.85 -15.59 -0.42
CA LEU A 60 -9.60 -16.30 -0.15
C LEU A 60 -9.76 -17.40 0.91
N LEU A 61 -10.87 -17.42 1.63
CA LEU A 61 -11.14 -18.37 2.72
C LEU A 61 -12.04 -19.53 2.27
N LEU A 62 -12.58 -19.50 1.05
CA LEU A 62 -13.55 -20.50 0.59
C LEU A 62 -12.91 -21.85 0.24
N ASN A 63 -11.87 -21.85 -0.60
CA ASN A 63 -11.27 -23.09 -1.12
C ASN A 63 -9.83 -22.84 -1.56
N LYS A 64 -8.91 -23.76 -1.26
CA LYS A 64 -7.49 -23.67 -1.64
C LYS A 64 -7.27 -23.37 -3.14
N LYS A 65 -8.02 -24.00 -4.04
CA LYS A 65 -7.89 -23.75 -5.50
C LYS A 65 -8.31 -22.32 -5.86
N ILE A 66 -9.44 -21.86 -5.33
CA ILE A 66 -9.92 -20.49 -5.49
C ILE A 66 -8.90 -19.52 -4.90
N THR A 67 -8.36 -19.82 -3.72
CA THR A 67 -7.33 -19.00 -3.07
C THR A 67 -6.08 -18.88 -3.93
N THR A 68 -5.55 -19.98 -4.47
CA THR A 68 -4.34 -19.93 -5.30
C THR A 68 -4.53 -19.12 -6.58
N GLU A 69 -5.70 -19.25 -7.21
CA GLU A 69 -6.05 -18.51 -8.41
C GLU A 69 -6.28 -17.03 -8.11
N ALA A 70 -7.11 -16.73 -7.11
CA ALA A 70 -7.39 -15.37 -6.67
C ALA A 70 -6.13 -14.62 -6.21
N LEU A 71 -5.22 -15.28 -5.48
CA LEU A 71 -3.95 -14.68 -5.06
C LEU A 71 -3.06 -14.35 -6.26
N HIS A 72 -3.01 -15.21 -7.28
CA HIS A 72 -2.26 -14.94 -8.49
C HIS A 72 -2.70 -13.63 -9.15
N TYR A 73 -4.01 -13.37 -9.19
CA TYR A 73 -4.55 -12.11 -9.68
C TYR A 73 -4.29 -10.94 -8.71
N LEU A 74 -4.50 -11.14 -7.41
CA LEU A 74 -4.33 -10.10 -6.39
C LEU A 74 -2.90 -9.52 -6.36
N TYR A 75 -1.88 -10.34 -6.61
CA TYR A 75 -0.49 -9.88 -6.65
C TYR A 75 -0.16 -9.03 -7.88
N ARG A 76 -0.94 -9.15 -8.96
CA ARG A 76 -0.78 -8.36 -10.19
C ARG A 76 -1.51 -7.02 -10.13
N ILE A 77 -2.47 -6.85 -9.23
CA ILE A 77 -3.18 -5.58 -9.05
C ILE A 77 -2.20 -4.56 -8.43
N PRO A 78 -2.02 -3.37 -9.05
CA PRO A 78 -1.17 -2.32 -8.51
C PRO A 78 -1.64 -1.87 -7.12
N LEU A 79 -0.71 -1.94 -6.17
CA LEU A 79 -0.92 -1.46 -4.81
C LEU A 79 -0.52 0.01 -4.73
N ASN A 80 -1.50 0.90 -4.50
CA ASN A 80 -1.26 2.30 -4.22
C ASN A 80 -0.88 2.45 -2.74
N LEU A 81 0.36 2.84 -2.48
CA LEU A 81 0.94 3.07 -1.18
C LEU A 81 0.96 4.57 -0.88
N TYR A 82 0.20 4.97 0.13
CA TYR A 82 0.17 6.33 0.65
C TYR A 82 1.03 6.41 1.89
N GLY A 83 1.66 7.57 2.12
CA GLY A 83 2.45 7.79 3.34
C GLY A 83 1.63 7.47 4.59
N THR A 84 2.24 6.78 5.57
CA THR A 84 1.58 6.49 6.84
C THR A 84 1.09 7.78 7.49
N PRO A 85 -0.10 7.78 8.11
CA PRO A 85 -0.59 8.96 8.81
C PRO A 85 0.47 9.43 9.80
N ARG A 86 0.82 10.72 9.76
CA ARG A 86 1.81 11.35 10.65
C ARG A 86 1.41 11.36 12.11
N ALA A 87 0.22 10.83 12.41
CA ALA A 87 -0.31 10.85 13.75
C ALA A 87 0.66 10.09 14.66
N TYR A 88 1.37 10.86 15.48
CA TYR A 88 2.01 10.43 16.72
C TYR A 88 0.90 10.01 17.68
N PHE A 89 0.13 9.02 17.28
CA PHE A 89 -0.87 8.40 18.09
C PHE A 89 -0.10 7.71 19.23
N PHE A 90 -0.22 8.28 20.44
CA PHE A 90 0.16 7.63 21.70
C PHE A 90 1.64 7.20 21.78
N MET A 91 2.57 8.07 21.35
CA MET A 91 4.01 7.78 21.37
C MET A 91 4.44 6.54 20.55
N ARG A 92 3.68 6.16 19.50
CA ARG A 92 4.05 5.06 18.59
C ARG A 92 4.02 5.53 17.14
N GLN A 93 5.09 5.24 16.41
CA GLN A 93 5.09 5.34 14.96
C GLN A 93 4.39 4.12 14.36
N MET A 94 3.33 4.34 13.58
CA MET A 94 2.66 3.25 12.87
C MET A 94 3.41 2.90 11.59
N ASP A 95 3.57 1.60 11.35
CA ASP A 95 4.17 1.07 10.12
C ASP A 95 3.09 0.59 9.14
N ILE A 96 3.41 0.60 7.83
CA ILE A 96 2.52 0.09 6.78
C ILE A 96 2.19 -1.40 7.00
N ALA A 97 3.14 -2.15 7.55
CA ALA A 97 2.99 -3.55 7.92
C ALA A 97 1.86 -3.78 8.94
N GLU A 98 1.42 -2.73 9.67
CA GLU A 98 0.28 -2.80 10.57
C GLU A 98 -1.06 -2.91 9.84
N PHE A 99 -1.13 -2.39 8.61
CA PHE A 99 -2.34 -2.34 7.79
C PHE A 99 -2.36 -3.41 6.71
N ILE A 100 -1.20 -3.69 6.13
CA ILE A 100 -1.02 -4.64 5.03
C ILE A 100 0.00 -5.69 5.51
N SER A 101 -0.27 -6.97 5.28
CA SER A 101 0.70 -7.99 5.68
C SER A 101 2.01 -7.87 4.89
N GLU A 102 3.14 -8.03 5.56
CA GLU A 102 4.46 -8.05 4.92
C GLU A 102 4.55 -9.11 3.81
N HIS A 103 3.95 -10.28 4.06
CA HIS A 103 3.90 -11.37 3.07
C HIS A 103 3.19 -10.95 1.78
N TYR A 104 2.14 -10.13 1.89
CA TYR A 104 1.48 -9.57 0.72
C TYR A 104 2.39 -8.54 0.03
N LEU A 105 2.96 -7.59 0.79
CA LEU A 105 3.87 -6.56 0.28
C LEU A 105 5.10 -7.14 -0.43
N GLN A 106 5.60 -8.31 -0.02
CA GLN A 106 6.73 -9.00 -0.65
C GLN A 106 6.36 -9.67 -1.97
N ARG A 107 5.07 -9.95 -2.19
CA ARG A 107 4.60 -10.76 -3.33
C ARG A 107 3.90 -9.96 -4.41
N ILE A 108 3.62 -8.68 -4.19
CA ILE A 108 3.07 -7.80 -5.22
C ILE A 108 4.07 -7.59 -6.35
N HIS A 109 3.55 -7.43 -7.56
CA HIS A 109 4.33 -7.21 -8.77
C HIS A 109 4.47 -5.72 -9.08
N HIS A 110 3.44 -4.92 -8.74
CA HIS A 110 3.42 -3.49 -9.03
C HIS A 110 3.04 -2.69 -7.79
N ALA A 111 3.87 -1.71 -7.45
CA ALA A 111 3.64 -0.80 -6.34
C ALA A 111 3.70 0.64 -6.84
N VAL A 112 2.80 1.47 -6.31
CA VAL A 112 2.70 2.89 -6.65
C VAL A 112 2.82 3.71 -5.37
N LEU A 113 3.96 4.35 -5.16
CA LEU A 113 4.20 5.22 -4.02
C LEU A 113 3.66 6.63 -4.33
N ARG A 114 2.70 7.08 -3.52
CA ARG A 114 2.09 8.41 -3.62
C ARG A 114 2.45 9.21 -2.40
N LEU A 115 3.53 9.98 -2.52
CA LEU A 115 4.15 10.67 -1.39
C LEU A 115 3.90 12.17 -1.54
N VAL A 116 3.12 12.75 -0.63
CA VAL A 116 3.04 14.22 -0.49
C VAL A 116 4.33 14.72 0.16
N ASP A 117 4.83 14.00 1.16
CA ASP A 117 6.10 14.31 1.82
C ASP A 117 7.01 13.08 1.88
N ALA A 118 8.32 13.31 1.86
CA ALA A 118 9.33 12.26 2.00
C ALA A 118 9.49 11.78 3.45
N ASN A 119 8.53 11.00 3.94
CA ASN A 119 8.72 10.29 5.20
C ASN A 119 9.77 9.18 5.04
N LYS A 120 11.01 9.48 5.43
CA LYS A 120 12.16 8.57 5.35
C LYS A 120 11.85 7.21 5.97
N ASN A 121 11.28 7.19 7.17
CA ASN A 121 11.05 5.94 7.89
C ASN A 121 10.04 5.05 7.15
N PHE A 122 8.97 5.65 6.61
CA PHE A 122 7.99 4.91 5.81
C PHE A 122 8.61 4.28 4.56
N VAL A 123 9.39 5.05 3.79
CA VAL A 123 10.00 4.54 2.55
C VAL A 123 11.05 3.48 2.85
N LEU A 124 11.90 3.71 3.85
CA LEU A 124 12.93 2.73 4.22
C LEU A 124 12.34 1.41 4.71
N SER A 125 11.31 1.44 5.56
CA SER A 125 10.61 0.21 5.98
C SER A 125 10.08 -0.59 4.80
N LEU A 126 9.51 0.07 3.78
CA LEU A 126 9.05 -0.60 2.56
C LEU A 126 10.19 -1.22 1.76
N LEU A 127 11.31 -0.49 1.61
CA LEU A 127 12.49 -0.99 0.93
C LEU A 127 13.09 -2.21 1.65
N ASP A 128 13.08 -2.21 2.99
CA ASP A 128 13.56 -3.34 3.80
C ASP A 128 12.64 -4.57 3.63
N ILE A 129 11.32 -4.37 3.64
CA ILE A 129 10.32 -5.43 3.40
C ILE A 129 10.53 -6.05 2.02
N TRP A 130 10.70 -5.22 0.98
CA TRP A 130 10.94 -5.70 -0.38
C TRP A 130 12.32 -6.31 -0.55
N GLY A 131 13.34 -5.80 0.13
CA GLY A 131 14.69 -6.34 0.11
C GLY A 131 14.80 -7.78 0.60
N ALA A 132 13.94 -8.21 1.53
CA ALA A 132 13.98 -9.57 2.07
C ALA A 132 13.49 -10.65 1.09
N LYS A 133 12.36 -10.41 0.41
CA LYS A 133 11.77 -11.31 -0.60
C LYS A 133 11.05 -10.49 -1.66
N ASN A 134 11.79 -10.09 -2.68
CA ASN A 134 11.27 -9.21 -3.71
C ASN A 134 10.60 -9.97 -4.85
N ARG A 135 9.32 -9.69 -5.14
CA ARG A 135 8.66 -10.05 -6.40
C ARG A 135 8.17 -8.83 -7.18
N LEU A 136 8.58 -7.65 -6.76
CA LEU A 136 8.21 -6.40 -7.39
C LEU A 136 8.89 -6.31 -8.75
N GLU A 137 8.08 -6.16 -9.79
CA GLU A 137 8.52 -5.98 -11.17
C GLU A 137 8.66 -4.49 -11.50
N ARG A 138 7.89 -3.62 -10.83
CA ARG A 138 7.92 -2.17 -11.06
C ARG A 138 7.46 -1.37 -9.84
N LEU A 139 8.16 -0.26 -9.60
CA LEU A 139 7.81 0.76 -8.60
C LEU A 139 7.61 2.12 -9.27
N ASP A 140 6.39 2.66 -9.22
CA ASP A 140 6.11 4.03 -9.67
C ASP A 140 6.05 4.97 -8.47
N VAL A 141 6.81 6.07 -8.49
CA VAL A 141 6.92 7.03 -7.40
C VAL A 141 6.41 8.39 -7.84
N TYR A 142 5.28 8.82 -7.27
CA TYR A 142 4.67 10.12 -7.51
C TYR A 142 5.09 11.10 -6.42
N ARG A 143 5.75 12.20 -6.82
CA ARG A 143 6.25 13.27 -5.94
C ARG A 143 5.73 14.65 -6.37
N PRO A 144 5.59 15.61 -5.43
CA PRO A 144 5.17 16.97 -5.74
C PRO A 144 6.30 17.76 -6.39
N LYS A 145 5.99 18.60 -7.40
CA LYS A 145 6.98 19.50 -8.04
C LYS A 145 7.53 20.59 -7.11
N SER A 146 6.77 20.98 -6.09
CA SER A 146 7.04 22.18 -5.29
C SER A 146 7.97 21.96 -4.09
N GLN A 147 8.33 20.71 -3.74
CA GLN A 147 8.93 20.38 -2.44
C GLN A 147 10.23 19.56 -2.52
N THR A 148 10.85 19.52 -3.69
CA THR A 148 12.00 18.65 -4.05
C THR A 148 13.28 18.94 -3.25
N ASP A 149 13.42 20.14 -2.66
CA ASP A 149 14.68 20.56 -2.02
C ASP A 149 14.83 20.18 -0.54
N SER A 150 13.88 19.44 0.03
CA SER A 150 14.01 19.00 1.43
C SER A 150 15.13 17.95 1.58
N GLN A 151 15.92 18.02 2.66
CA GLN A 151 16.94 17.00 2.98
C GLN A 151 16.34 15.58 3.04
N HIS A 152 15.07 15.47 3.42
CA HIS A 152 14.35 14.19 3.47
C HIS A 152 14.16 13.58 2.07
N TRP A 153 13.80 14.41 1.08
CA TRP A 153 13.68 13.96 -0.32
C TRP A 153 15.01 13.47 -0.87
N LYS A 154 16.12 14.18 -0.60
CA LYS A 154 17.47 13.75 -1.02
C LYS A 154 17.83 12.35 -0.52
N VAL A 155 17.52 12.06 0.76
CA VAL A 155 17.77 10.73 1.35
C VAL A 155 16.86 9.66 0.74
N VAL A 156 15.56 9.95 0.59
CA VAL A 156 14.58 9.04 0.00
C VAL A 156 14.94 8.71 -1.45
N GLU A 157 15.27 9.72 -2.25
CA GLU A 157 15.68 9.56 -3.64
C GLU A 157 16.96 8.74 -3.77
N SER A 158 18.00 9.05 -2.98
CA SER A 158 19.25 8.27 -2.99
C SER A 158 18.99 6.78 -2.73
N ARG A 159 18.07 6.47 -1.81
CA ARG A 159 17.72 5.09 -1.47
C ARG A 159 16.86 4.41 -2.51
N LEU A 160 15.89 5.12 -3.09
CA LEU A 160 15.09 4.64 -4.21
C LEU A 160 15.95 4.40 -5.46
N TRP A 161 16.93 5.27 -5.73
CA TRP A 161 17.94 5.06 -6.78
C TRP A 161 18.84 3.85 -6.50
N THR A 162 19.22 3.62 -5.25
CA THR A 162 19.95 2.39 -4.91
C THR A 162 19.08 1.16 -5.17
N PHE A 163 17.81 1.21 -4.77
CA PHE A 163 16.84 0.14 -5.01
C PHE A 163 16.53 -0.06 -6.50
N SER A 164 16.71 0.98 -7.33
CA SER A 164 16.47 0.89 -8.77
C SER A 164 17.41 -0.05 -9.51
N SER A 165 18.52 -0.44 -8.87
CA SER A 165 19.40 -1.51 -9.36
C SER A 165 18.75 -2.90 -9.30
N VAL A 166 17.74 -3.09 -8.45
CA VAL A 166 17.03 -4.36 -8.25
C VAL A 166 15.67 -4.36 -8.95
N VAL A 167 14.93 -3.26 -8.89
CA VAL A 167 13.59 -3.11 -9.48
C VAL A 167 13.52 -1.82 -10.28
N PRO A 168 12.95 -1.81 -11.49
CA PRO A 168 12.67 -0.56 -12.20
C PRO A 168 11.85 0.42 -11.34
N VAL A 169 12.46 1.56 -10.99
CA VAL A 169 11.82 2.68 -10.29
C VAL A 169 11.59 3.82 -11.28
N VAL A 170 10.35 4.25 -11.44
CA VAL A 170 9.97 5.37 -12.32
C VAL A 170 9.44 6.53 -11.47
N PHE A 171 10.05 7.71 -11.63
CA PHE A 171 9.63 8.91 -10.93
C PHE A 171 8.66 9.74 -11.78
N HIS A 172 7.56 10.15 -11.17
CA HIS A 172 6.52 10.98 -11.77
C HIS A 172 6.38 12.26 -10.97
N GLU A 173 6.65 13.40 -11.60
CA GLU A 173 6.49 14.72 -11.00
C GLU A 173 5.10 15.27 -11.30
N VAL A 174 4.30 15.44 -10.26
CA VAL A 174 2.90 15.83 -10.39
C VAL A 174 2.55 16.94 -9.42
N ASP A 175 1.53 17.74 -9.74
CA ASP A 175 1.16 18.85 -8.86
C ASP A 175 0.55 18.33 -7.56
N HIS A 176 -0.24 17.24 -7.61
CA HIS A 176 -0.84 16.58 -6.45
C HIS A 176 -0.76 15.03 -6.54
N PRO A 177 0.21 14.40 -5.85
CA PRO A 177 0.44 12.94 -5.86
C PRO A 177 -0.77 12.06 -5.48
N LEU A 178 -1.69 12.61 -4.69
CA LEU A 178 -2.86 11.91 -4.18
C LEU A 178 -4.05 11.89 -5.17
N LYS A 179 -4.09 12.80 -6.14
CA LYS A 179 -5.24 12.98 -7.04
C LYS A 179 -5.04 12.44 -8.45
N VAL A 180 -3.81 12.03 -8.79
CA VAL A 180 -3.49 11.55 -10.13
C VAL A 180 -4.03 10.13 -10.28
N GLU A 181 -4.99 9.89 -11.15
CA GLU A 181 -5.34 8.54 -11.56
C GLU A 181 -4.06 7.88 -12.11
N ALA A 182 -3.73 6.67 -11.63
CA ALA A 182 -2.56 5.96 -12.12
C ALA A 182 -2.73 5.85 -13.65
N SER A 183 -1.81 6.46 -14.40
CA SER A 183 -1.82 6.38 -15.85
C SER A 183 -1.87 4.91 -16.24
N GLY A 184 -2.96 4.55 -16.94
CA GLY A 184 -3.38 3.17 -17.14
C GLY A 184 -2.23 2.29 -17.62
N ALA A 185 -1.86 1.31 -16.79
CA ALA A 185 -1.40 0.05 -17.33
C ALA A 185 -2.63 -0.56 -18.01
N THR A 186 -2.68 -0.43 -19.33
CA THR A 186 -3.67 -1.01 -20.21
C THR A 186 -3.83 -2.48 -19.86
N TYR A 187 -4.94 -2.85 -19.22
CA TYR A 187 -5.32 -4.25 -19.07
C TYR A 187 -5.95 -4.68 -20.39
N ILE A 188 -5.18 -5.42 -21.19
CA ILE A 188 -5.69 -6.39 -22.15
C ILE A 188 -5.19 -7.75 -21.67
#